data_AF-A0A4Q1B327-F1
#
_entry.id   AF-A0A4Q1B327-F1
#
_cell.length_a   1.000
_cell.length_b   1.000
_cell.length_c   1.000
_cell.angle_alpha   90.00
_cell.angle_beta   90.00
_cell.angle_gamma   90.00
#
_symmetry.space_group_name_H-M   'P 1'
#
loop_
_entity.id
_entity.type
_entity.pdbx_description
1 polymer ?
#
loop_
_entity_poly.entity_id
_entity_poly.type
_entity_poly.pdbx_seq_one_letter_code
_entity_poly.pdbx_strand_id
1 'polypeptide(L)'
;MELFFKLEAGYLAISFFILVVTLIVTTRPFIAKGVWKRSSIIVGAVLSLLVVTHYSITSSRINEVEKTFNEGKKVICESKAIRKVAQSIIIEKENGWDLNSHMFSSPNYSRDFFSARCIKYIPIDIQE
;
A
#
# COMPACT_ATOMS: atom_id res chain seq x y z
N MET A 1 -13.49 4.09 -3.68
CA MET A 1 -12.58 4.62 -4.73
C MET A 1 -11.54 5.58 -4.16
N GLU A 2 -11.86 6.39 -3.15
CA GLU A 2 -10.89 7.28 -2.51
C GLU A 2 -9.64 6.55 -1.98
N LEU A 3 -9.83 5.42 -1.30
CA LEU A 3 -8.73 4.58 -0.81
C LEU A 3 -7.79 4.13 -1.95
N PHE A 4 -8.34 3.71 -3.10
CA PHE A 4 -7.56 3.30 -4.26
C PHE A 4 -6.64 4.40 -4.74
N PHE A 5 -7.17 5.61 -4.98
CA PHE A 5 -6.34 6.72 -5.44
C PHE A 5 -5.33 7.16 -4.38
N LYS A 6 -5.68 7.10 -3.09
CA LYS A 6 -4.76 7.41 -1.98
C LYS A 6 -3.57 6.45 -1.91
N LEU A 7 -3.79 5.16 -2.20
CA LEU A 7 -2.73 4.14 -2.18
C LEU A 7 -1.92 4.11 -3.48
N GLU A 8 -2.59 4.14 -4.63
CA GLU A 8 -2.00 3.80 -5.92
C GLU A 8 -1.61 5.02 -6.76
N ALA A 9 -1.90 6.26 -6.34
CA ALA A 9 -1.58 7.47 -7.14
C ALA A 9 -0.12 7.51 -7.59
N GLY A 10 0.82 7.10 -6.73
CA GLY A 10 2.24 7.00 -7.10
C GLY A 10 2.49 5.99 -8.21
N TYR A 11 1.92 4.78 -8.12
CA TYR A 11 2.08 3.75 -9.14
C TYR A 11 1.36 4.09 -10.45
N LEU A 12 0.23 4.80 -10.40
CA LEU A 12 -0.44 5.30 -11.60
C LEU A 12 0.43 6.31 -12.34
N ALA A 13 1.05 7.26 -11.62
CA ALA A 13 1.96 8.23 -12.22
C ALA A 13 3.19 7.57 -12.87
N ILE A 14 3.80 6.60 -12.18
CA ILE A 14 4.95 5.85 -12.71
C ILE A 14 4.53 5.01 -13.93
N SER A 15 3.40 4.33 -13.85
CA SER A 15 2.88 3.51 -14.96
C SER A 15 2.60 4.36 -16.20
N PHE A 16 2.02 5.54 -16.02
CA PHE A 16 1.81 6.50 -17.10
C PHE A 16 3.13 6.95 -17.73
N PHE A 17 4.13 7.30 -16.90
CA PHE A 17 5.45 7.68 -17.38
C PHE A 17 6.11 6.55 -18.20
N ILE A 18 6.04 5.31 -17.73
CA ILE A 18 6.57 4.14 -18.45
C ILE A 18 5.88 3.96 -19.80
N LEU A 19 4.56 4.15 -19.88
CA LEU A 19 3.82 4.07 -21.16
C LEU A 19 4.25 5.16 -22.14
N VAL A 20 4.44 6.39 -21.68
CA VAL A 20 4.95 7.50 -22.51
C VAL A 20 6.34 7.16 -23.05
N VAL A 21 7.26 6.72 -22.20
CA VAL A 21 8.61 6.31 -22.62
C VAL A 21 8.54 5.16 -23.62
N THR A 22 7.70 4.15 -23.35
CA THR A 22 7.48 3.01 -24.25
C THR A 22 7.03 3.48 -25.63
N LEU A 23 6.08 4.42 -25.70
CA LEU A 23 5.60 4.98 -26.96
C LEU A 23 6.72 5.72 -27.70
N ILE A 24 7.48 6.56 -27.01
CA ILE A 24 8.59 7.32 -27.63
C ILE A 24 9.66 6.38 -28.18
N VAL A 25 10.04 5.35 -27.43
CA VAL A 25 11.10 4.41 -27.84
C VAL A 25 10.64 3.53 -28.99
N THR A 26 9.40 3.03 -28.95
CA THR A 26 8.89 2.08 -29.96
C THR A 26 8.47 2.74 -31.27
N THR A 27 8.39 4.06 -31.33
CA THR A 27 8.13 4.85 -32.55
C THR A 27 9.41 5.32 -33.24
N ARG A 28 10.60 5.01 -32.70
CA ARG A 28 11.88 5.38 -33.31
C ARG A 28 12.11 4.69 -34.67
N PRO A 29 12.83 5.33 -35.61
CA PRO A 29 12.98 4.85 -36.99
C PRO A 29 13.76 3.53 -37.12
N PHE A 30 14.55 3.17 -36.12
CA PHE A 30 15.31 1.92 -36.08
C PHE A 30 14.53 0.73 -35.47
N ILE A 31 13.27 0.94 -35.06
CA ILE A 31 12.38 -0.11 -34.56
C ILE A 31 11.44 -0.58 -35.67
N ALA A 32 11.15 -1.87 -35.73
CA ALA A 32 10.26 -2.44 -36.74
C ALA A 32 8.85 -1.80 -36.70
N LYS A 33 8.29 -1.54 -37.88
CA LYS A 33 6.97 -0.91 -38.02
C LYS A 33 5.90 -1.73 -37.29
N GLY A 34 5.01 -1.05 -36.57
CA GLY A 34 3.89 -1.69 -35.86
C GLY A 34 4.22 -2.30 -34.50
N VAL A 35 5.49 -2.35 -34.09
CA VAL A 35 5.90 -2.81 -32.73
C VAL A 35 5.27 -1.96 -31.64
N TRP A 36 5.16 -0.64 -31.83
CA TRP A 36 4.58 0.28 -30.85
C TRP A 36 3.19 -0.14 -30.35
N LYS A 37 2.32 -0.68 -31.23
CA LYS A 37 0.98 -1.14 -30.83
C LYS A 37 1.07 -2.35 -29.91
N ARG A 38 1.84 -3.37 -30.30
CA ARG A 38 2.00 -4.61 -29.52
C ARG A 38 2.66 -4.33 -28.18
N SER A 39 3.76 -3.57 -28.19
CA SER A 39 4.50 -3.21 -26.97
C SER A 39 3.64 -2.39 -26.01
N SER A 40 2.91 -1.37 -26.49
CA SER A 40 2.08 -0.54 -25.61
C SER A 40 0.95 -1.34 -24.96
N ILE A 41 0.33 -2.27 -25.70
CA ILE A 41 -0.71 -3.16 -25.16
C ILE A 41 -0.13 -4.09 -24.10
N ILE A 42 1.00 -4.75 -24.38
CA ILE A 42 1.62 -5.70 -23.45
C ILE A 42 2.09 -4.98 -22.19
N VAL A 43 2.82 -3.86 -22.34
CA VAL A 43 3.30 -3.06 -21.20
C VAL A 43 2.12 -2.53 -20.38
N GLY A 44 1.08 -2.00 -21.04
CA GLY A 44 -0.13 -1.54 -20.38
C GLY A 44 -0.84 -2.65 -19.59
N ALA A 45 -0.96 -3.85 -20.17
CA ALA A 45 -1.57 -4.99 -19.50
C ALA A 45 -0.77 -5.43 -18.25
N VAL A 46 0.56 -5.52 -18.36
CA VAL A 46 1.44 -5.89 -17.25
C VAL A 46 1.38 -4.84 -16.14
N LEU A 47 1.48 -3.55 -16.46
CA LEU A 47 1.37 -2.47 -15.47
C LEU A 47 0.01 -2.48 -14.77
N SER A 48 -1.06 -2.68 -15.52
CA SER A 48 -2.42 -2.77 -14.95
C SER A 48 -2.54 -3.95 -13.99
N LEU A 49 -2.02 -5.12 -14.36
CA LEU A 49 -2.00 -6.30 -13.48
C LEU A 49 -1.26 -5.99 -12.17
N LEU A 50 -0.06 -5.38 -12.25
CA LEU A 50 0.73 -5.05 -11.07
C LEU A 50 0.00 -4.09 -10.14
N VAL A 51 -0.64 -3.04 -10.65
CA VAL A 51 -1.42 -2.08 -9.86
C VAL A 51 -2.61 -2.76 -9.19
N VAL A 52 -3.35 -3.60 -9.94
CA VAL A 52 -4.52 -4.32 -9.39
C VAL A 52 -4.11 -5.31 -8.31
N THR A 53 -3.05 -6.10 -8.54
CA THR A 53 -2.53 -7.06 -7.56
C THR A 53 -2.03 -6.33 -6.31
N HIS A 54 -1.25 -5.25 -6.47
CA HIS A 54 -0.76 -4.47 -5.34
C HIS A 54 -1.89 -3.90 -4.49
N TYR A 55 -2.91 -3.31 -5.12
CA TYR A 55 -4.08 -2.77 -4.41
C TYR A 55 -4.86 -3.87 -3.68
N SER A 56 -5.05 -5.03 -4.33
CA SER A 56 -5.81 -6.15 -3.75
C SER A 56 -5.13 -6.70 -2.50
N ILE A 57 -3.82 -6.91 -2.54
CA ILE A 57 -3.04 -7.38 -1.38
C ILE A 57 -3.07 -6.33 -0.26
N THR A 58 -2.88 -5.06 -0.60
CA THR A 58 -2.83 -3.98 0.39
C THR A 58 -4.17 -3.75 1.07
N SER A 59 -5.26 -3.73 0.30
CA SER A 59 -6.62 -3.59 0.83
C SER A 59 -7.03 -4.80 1.68
N SER A 60 -6.64 -6.02 1.28
CA SER A 60 -6.88 -7.21 2.11
C SER A 60 -6.18 -7.11 3.46
N ARG A 61 -4.92 -6.64 3.50
CA ARG A 61 -4.19 -6.42 4.75
C ARG A 61 -4.86 -5.36 5.61
N ILE A 62 -5.26 -4.23 5.02
CA ILE A 62 -5.98 -3.15 5.71
C ILE A 62 -7.23 -3.71 6.39
N ASN A 63 -8.05 -4.44 5.64
CA ASN A 63 -9.29 -5.02 6.16
C ASN A 63 -9.03 -6.00 7.31
N GLU A 64 -7.98 -6.81 7.23
CA GLU A 64 -7.59 -7.73 8.31
C GLU A 64 -7.17 -6.98 9.57
N VAL A 65 -6.34 -5.94 9.43
CA VAL A 65 -5.88 -5.09 10.54
C VAL A 65 -7.08 -4.42 11.21
N GLU A 66 -7.95 -3.79 10.43
CA GLU A 66 -9.11 -3.06 10.95
C GLU A 66 -10.10 -4.00 11.64
N LYS A 67 -10.33 -5.17 11.06
CA LYS A 67 -11.13 -6.23 11.70
C LYS A 67 -10.50 -6.67 13.03
N THR A 68 -9.21 -6.95 13.04
CA THR A 68 -8.46 -7.37 14.25
C THR A 68 -8.58 -6.32 15.35
N PHE A 69 -8.37 -5.04 15.03
CA PHE A 69 -8.52 -3.95 15.97
C PHE A 69 -9.97 -3.82 16.48
N ASN A 70 -10.95 -3.95 15.59
CA ASN A 70 -12.36 -3.87 15.96
C ASN A 70 -12.81 -5.01 16.90
N GLU A 71 -12.21 -6.19 16.76
CA GLU A 71 -12.36 -7.33 17.67
C GLU A 71 -11.66 -7.12 19.04
N GLY A 72 -11.02 -5.97 19.28
CA GLY A 72 -10.31 -5.67 20.52
C GLY A 72 -8.91 -6.30 20.60
N LYS A 73 -8.42 -6.88 19.50
CA LYS A 73 -7.08 -7.47 19.44
C LYS A 73 -6.03 -6.43 19.08
N LYS A 74 -4.79 -6.75 19.41
CA LYS A 74 -3.63 -5.88 19.18
C LYS A 74 -3.24 -5.84 17.70
N VAL A 75 -2.88 -4.66 17.22
CA VAL A 75 -2.26 -4.46 15.91
C VAL A 75 -0.95 -3.70 16.08
N ILE A 76 0.02 -3.97 15.21
CA ILE A 76 1.33 -3.31 15.24
C ILE A 76 1.39 -2.34 14.07
N CYS A 77 1.73 -1.09 14.32
CA CYS A 77 1.90 -0.06 13.28
C CYS A 77 3.33 0.48 13.24
N GLU A 78 3.84 0.75 12.04
CA GLU A 78 5.17 1.34 11.84
C GLU A 78 5.16 2.86 12.16
N SER A 79 6.00 3.31 13.09
CA SER A 79 6.26 4.74 13.33
C SER A 79 7.52 5.22 12.61
N LYS A 80 7.34 6.15 11.67
CA LYS A 80 8.44 6.86 10.98
C LYS A 80 8.81 8.18 11.65
N ALA A 81 8.59 8.32 12.96
CA ALA A 81 8.87 9.55 13.69
C ALA A 81 10.38 9.88 13.74
N ILE A 82 11.25 8.86 13.75
CA ILE A 82 12.71 9.03 13.84
C ILE A 82 13.35 8.19 12.73
N ARG A 83 14.30 8.76 11.98
CA ARG A 83 14.99 8.11 10.84
C ARG A 83 15.92 6.94 11.24
N LYS A 84 15.91 6.53 12.51
CA LYS A 84 16.73 5.47 13.09
C LYS A 84 15.83 4.36 13.63
N VAL A 85 15.87 3.20 12.97
CA VAL A 85 15.20 1.93 13.33
C VAL A 85 13.68 2.07 13.49
N ALA A 86 12.90 1.37 12.65
CA ALA A 86 11.44 1.41 12.69
C ALA A 86 10.92 1.11 14.11
N GLN A 87 10.56 2.14 14.88
CA GLN A 87 9.88 1.95 16.14
C GLN A 87 8.44 1.56 15.80
N SER A 88 8.10 0.30 16.06
CA SER A 88 6.73 -0.16 15.97
C SER A 88 5.98 0.25 17.23
N ILE A 89 4.71 0.60 17.08
CA ILE A 89 3.80 0.81 18.22
C ILE A 89 2.71 -0.24 18.20
N ILE A 90 2.27 -0.64 19.39
CA ILE A 90 1.14 -1.54 19.56
C ILE A 90 -0.10 -0.67 19.76
N ILE A 91 -1.07 -0.84 18.87
CA ILE A 91 -2.36 -0.16 18.90
C ILE A 91 -3.41 -1.18 19.34
N GLU A 92 -4.17 -0.81 20.38
CA GLU A 92 -5.27 -1.59 20.94
C GLU A 92 -6.32 -0.65 21.51
N LYS A 93 -7.59 -1.07 21.49
CA LYS A 93 -8.73 -0.25 21.96
C LYS A 93 -8.59 0.17 23.43
N GLU A 94 -8.01 -0.70 24.26
CA GLU A 94 -7.82 -0.45 25.70
C GLU A 94 -6.92 0.78 25.97
N ASN A 95 -6.00 1.11 25.05
CA ASN A 95 -5.09 2.25 25.18
C ASN A 95 -5.68 3.57 24.62
N GLY A 96 -6.99 3.62 24.39
CA GLY A 96 -7.69 4.82 23.92
C GLY A 96 -7.40 5.17 22.46
N TRP A 97 -7.23 4.16 21.62
CA TRP A 97 -7.16 4.33 20.17
C TRP A 97 -8.54 4.17 19.55
N ASP A 98 -8.80 4.97 18.53
CA ASP A 98 -10.01 4.91 17.69
C ASP A 98 -9.61 4.70 16.23
N LEU A 99 -10.47 4.05 15.45
CA LEU A 99 -10.30 3.82 14.02
C LEU A 99 -11.35 4.60 13.24
N ASN A 100 -10.93 5.59 12.46
CA ASN A 100 -11.81 6.40 11.60
C ASN A 100 -11.20 6.55 10.21
N SER A 101 -11.94 6.20 9.16
CA SER A 101 -11.49 6.35 7.76
C SER A 101 -10.08 5.78 7.50
N HIS A 102 -9.85 4.54 7.96
CA HIS A 102 -8.57 3.83 7.85
C HIS A 102 -7.40 4.48 8.63
N MET A 103 -7.67 5.43 9.53
CA MET A 103 -6.68 6.08 10.38
C MET A 103 -6.93 5.69 11.84
N PHE A 104 -5.88 5.23 12.51
CA PHE A 104 -5.84 5.08 13.96
C PHE A 104 -5.43 6.41 14.58
N SER A 105 -6.27 6.95 15.46
CA SER A 105 -6.04 8.19 16.18
C SER A 105 -6.22 7.97 17.68
N SER A 106 -5.44 8.67 18.51
CA SER A 106 -5.60 8.63 19.96
C SER A 106 -5.23 9.99 20.54
N PRO A 107 -5.98 10.52 21.54
CA PRO A 107 -5.62 11.76 22.22
C PRO A 107 -4.30 11.65 23.00
N ASN A 108 -3.87 10.42 23.31
CA ASN A 108 -2.62 10.15 24.05
C ASN A 108 -1.37 10.19 23.15
N TYR A 109 -1.54 10.22 21.83
CA TYR A 109 -0.46 10.16 20.86
C TYR A 109 -0.53 11.37 19.93
N SER A 110 0.63 11.97 19.64
CA SER A 110 0.69 13.17 18.80
C SER A 110 0.46 12.91 17.30
N ARG A 111 0.21 11.67 16.89
CA ARG A 111 0.20 11.26 15.48
C ARG A 111 -0.78 10.13 15.21
N ASP A 112 -1.44 10.24 14.08
CA ASP A 112 -2.30 9.21 13.54
C ASP A 112 -1.54 8.21 12.66
N PHE A 113 -2.02 6.96 12.66
CA PHE A 113 -1.43 5.86 11.92
C PHE A 113 -2.39 5.32 10.87
N PHE A 114 -1.98 5.35 9.61
CA PHE A 114 -2.77 4.77 8.54
C PHE A 114 -2.72 3.25 8.61
N SER A 115 -3.88 2.58 8.61
CA SER A 115 -4.01 1.13 8.78
C SER A 115 -3.23 0.31 7.74
N ALA A 116 -3.00 0.90 6.55
CA ALA A 116 -2.15 0.31 5.51
C ALA A 116 -0.70 0.05 5.97
N ARG A 117 -0.22 0.72 7.03
CA ARG A 117 1.15 0.56 7.57
C ARG A 117 1.19 -0.31 8.82
N CYS A 118 0.12 -1.03 9.07
CA CYS A 118 -0.02 -1.89 10.23
C CYS A 118 -0.13 -3.35 9.82
N ILE A 119 0.12 -4.22 10.78
CA ILE A 119 -0.02 -5.67 10.68
C ILE A 119 -0.74 -6.19 11.93
N LYS A 120 -1.39 -7.34 11.79
CA LYS A 120 -1.94 -8.07 12.92
C LYS A 120 -0.80 -8.50 13.87
N TYR A 121 -1.00 -8.34 15.17
CA TYR A 121 -0.10 -8.91 16.17
C TYR A 121 -0.25 -10.43 16.19
N ILE A 122 0.87 -11.14 16.06
CA ILE A 122 0.92 -12.60 16.15
C ILE A 122 1.83 -12.94 17.34
N PRO A 123 1.29 -13.51 18.44
CA PRO A 123 2.13 -13.97 19.53
C PRO A 123 3.02 -15.13 19.03
N ILE A 124 4.32 -15.05 19.31
CA ILE A 124 5.25 -16.15 19.07
C ILE A 124 5.26 -16.98 20.35
N ASP A 125 4.79 -18.22 20.27
CA ASP A 125 4.92 -19.19 21.35
C ASP A 125 6.29 -19.87 21.20
N ILE A 126 7.24 -19.51 22.08
CA ILE A 126 8.54 -20.17 22.12
C ILE A 126 8.36 -21.38 23.03
N GLN A 127 8.08 -22.54 22.43
CA GLN A 127 8.13 -23.80 23.16
C GLN A 127 9.59 -24.06 23.57
N GLU A 128 9.88 -23.91 24.86
CA GLU A 128 11.12 -24.42 25.50
C GLU A 128 11.13 -25.95 25.57
#